data_AF-A0A7L4ZJ65-F1
#
_entry.id   AF-A0A7L4ZJ65-F1
#
_cell.length_a   1.000
_cell.length_b   1.000
_cell.length_c   1.000
_cell.angle_alpha   90.00
_cell.angle_beta   90.00
_cell.angle_gamma   90.00
#
_symmetry.space_group_name_H-M   'P 1'
#
loop_
_entity.id
_entity.type
_entity.pdbx_description
1 polymer ?
#
loop_
_entity_poly.entity_id
_entity_poly.type
_entity_poly.pdbx_seq_one_letter_code
_entity_poly.pdbx_strand_id
1 'polypeptide(L)'
;MYRLNVKKLGFAFGLTGALIYLGCMIVMATAGQEGSITFFNSLLHGLDTTSIIRMDVPLLEVLMGIVQTFILWWLIGACIGAFYNTQIKIKIKK
;
A
#
# COMPACT_ATOMS: atom_id res chain seq x y z
N MET A 1 -2.89 16.78 -24.11
CA MET A 1 -2.93 15.60 -23.20
C MET A 1 -2.44 16.05 -21.84
N TYR A 2 -3.21 15.77 -20.79
CA TYR A 2 -2.83 16.12 -19.42
C TYR A 2 -1.73 15.20 -18.93
N ARG A 3 -0.70 15.77 -18.29
CA ARG A 3 0.38 15.01 -17.64
C ARG A 3 0.06 14.86 -16.16
N LEU A 4 0.35 13.68 -15.62
CA LEU A 4 0.27 13.44 -14.19
C LEU A 4 1.50 14.03 -13.49
N ASN A 5 1.31 14.68 -12.35
CA ASN A 5 2.43 15.10 -11.52
C ASN A 5 2.93 13.88 -10.73
N VAL A 6 4.06 13.31 -11.17
CA VAL A 6 4.64 12.08 -10.63
C VAL A 6 4.86 12.15 -9.11
N LYS A 7 5.38 13.27 -8.60
CA LYS A 7 5.65 13.44 -7.16
C LYS A 7 4.37 13.45 -6.34
N LYS A 8 3.34 14.17 -6.82
CA LYS A 8 2.04 14.23 -6.15
C LYS A 8 1.32 12.88 -6.17
N LEU A 9 1.39 12.16 -7.29
CA LEU A 9 0.77 10.84 -7.42
C LEU A 9 1.45 9.81 -6.51
N GLY A 10 2.79 9.78 -6.50
CA GLY A 10 3.55 8.96 -5.56
C GLY A 10 3.17 9.28 -4.12
N PHE A 11 3.14 10.54 -3.72
CA PHE A 11 2.76 10.94 -2.37
C PHE A 11 1.35 10.50 -1.98
N ALA A 12 0.37 10.63 -2.90
CA ALA A 12 -0.98 10.14 -2.68
C ALA A 12 -1.02 8.63 -2.45
N PHE A 13 -0.36 7.83 -3.30
CA PHE A 13 -0.28 6.38 -3.11
C PHE A 13 0.41 6.02 -1.79
N GLY A 14 1.52 6.68 -1.44
CA GLY A 14 2.22 6.45 -0.18
C GLY A 14 1.31 6.65 1.04
N LEU A 15 0.56 7.75 1.08
CA LEU A 15 -0.42 8.01 2.14
C LEU A 15 -1.55 6.99 2.14
N THR A 16 -2.08 6.62 0.98
CA THR A 16 -3.12 5.58 0.87
C THR A 16 -2.62 4.23 1.40
N GLY A 17 -1.39 3.83 1.05
CA GLY A 17 -0.77 2.61 1.57
C GLY A 17 -0.61 2.63 3.10
N ALA A 18 -0.15 3.76 3.65
CA ALA A 18 -0.04 3.93 5.10
C ALA A 18 -1.41 3.86 5.80
N LEU A 19 -2.46 4.44 5.20
CA LEU A 19 -3.84 4.34 5.70
C LEU A 19 -4.37 2.90 5.67
N ILE A 20 -4.08 2.14 4.61
CA ILE A 20 -4.44 0.72 4.54
C ILE A 20 -3.75 -0.06 5.66
N TYR A 21 -2.45 0.17 5.88
CA TYR A 21 -1.70 -0.47 6.96
C TYR A 21 -2.32 -0.15 8.34
N LEU A 22 -2.69 1.11 8.58
CA LEU A 22 -3.42 1.52 9.79
C LEU A 22 -4.76 0.80 9.92
N GLY A 23 -5.51 0.66 8.82
CA GLY A 23 -6.75 -0.12 8.79
C GLY A 23 -6.55 -1.57 9.19
N CYS A 24 -5.49 -2.22 8.68
CA CYS A 24 -5.13 -3.59 9.08
C CYS A 24 -4.86 -3.68 10.59
N MET A 25 -4.12 -2.72 11.17
CA MET A 25 -3.87 -2.71 12.62
C MET A 25 -5.15 -2.54 13.43
N ILE A 26 -6.08 -1.70 12.99
CA ILE A 26 -7.37 -1.51 13.66
C ILE A 26 -8.17 -2.82 13.64
N VAL A 27 -8.22 -3.51 12.51
CA VAL A 27 -8.86 -4.84 12.41
C VAL A 27 -8.22 -5.80 13.40
N MET A 28 -6.89 -5.87 13.45
CA MET A 28 -6.19 -6.75 14.39
C MET A 28 -6.48 -6.41 15.85
N ALA A 29 -6.44 -5.13 16.21
CA ALA A 29 -6.68 -4.68 17.57
C ALA A 29 -8.12 -4.91 18.04
N THR A 30 -9.10 -4.88 17.13
CA THR A 30 -10.52 -4.99 17.48
C THR A 30 -11.09 -6.40 17.32
N ALA A 31 -10.65 -7.15 16.30
CA ALA A 31 -11.15 -8.49 16.00
C ALA A 31 -10.35 -9.62 16.66
N GLY A 32 -9.16 -9.32 17.21
CA GLY A 32 -8.27 -10.34 17.77
C GLY A 32 -7.70 -11.29 16.72
N GLN A 33 -7.03 -12.35 17.16
CA GLN A 33 -6.28 -13.24 16.27
C GLN A 33 -7.17 -14.04 15.32
N GLU A 34 -8.18 -14.75 15.84
CA GLU A 34 -9.09 -15.57 15.01
C GLU A 34 -9.89 -14.76 13.99
N GLY A 35 -10.38 -13.58 14.41
CA GLY A 35 -11.07 -12.66 13.53
C GLY A 35 -10.18 -12.12 12.42
N SER A 36 -8.92 -11.80 12.75
CA SER A 36 -7.92 -11.37 11.76
C SER A 36 -7.59 -12.46 10.76
N ILE A 37 -7.37 -13.70 11.21
CA ILE A 37 -7.10 -14.84 10.33
C ILE A 37 -8.26 -15.03 9.34
N THR A 38 -9.50 -15.02 9.85
CA THR A 38 -10.70 -15.18 9.02
C THR A 38 -10.82 -14.06 7.98
N PHE A 39 -10.60 -12.82 8.40
CA PHE A 39 -10.66 -11.65 7.53
C PHE A 39 -9.59 -11.70 6.43
N PHE A 40 -8.33 -11.92 6.79
CA PHE A 40 -7.24 -11.93 5.82
C PHE A 40 -7.26 -13.16 4.91
N ASN A 41 -7.64 -14.34 5.38
CA ASN A 41 -7.81 -15.52 4.53
C ASN A 41 -8.94 -15.29 3.51
N SER A 42 -9.98 -14.53 3.88
CA SER A 42 -11.06 -14.15 2.95
C SER A 42 -10.61 -13.11 1.91
N LEU A 43 -9.75 -12.16 2.30
CA LEU A 43 -9.21 -11.15 1.39
C LEU A 43 -8.12 -11.69 0.44
N LEU A 44 -7.23 -12.55 0.95
CA LEU A 44 -6.04 -13.03 0.26
C LEU A 44 -6.24 -14.39 -0.43
N HIS A 45 -7.48 -14.66 -0.85
CA HIS A 45 -7.98 -15.90 -1.48
C HIS A 45 -6.89 -16.93 -1.83
N GLY A 46 -6.83 -18.03 -1.07
CA GLY A 46 -5.88 -19.12 -1.28
C GLY A 46 -4.60 -19.04 -0.44
N LEU A 47 -4.43 -18.00 0.38
CA LEU A 47 -3.36 -17.91 1.37
C LEU A 47 -3.91 -18.16 2.78
N ASP A 48 -3.30 -19.12 3.50
CA ASP A 48 -3.55 -19.33 4.92
C ASP A 48 -2.58 -18.49 5.77
N THR A 49 -3.14 -17.55 6.52
CA THR A 49 -2.39 -16.60 7.35
C THR A 49 -2.22 -17.06 8.81
N THR A 50 -2.75 -18.23 9.18
CA THR A 50 -2.73 -18.75 10.56
C THR A 50 -1.33 -18.81 11.17
N SER A 51 -0.33 -19.21 10.37
CA SER A 51 1.07 -19.31 10.83
C SER A 51 1.86 -18.00 10.78
N ILE A 52 1.29 -16.95 10.16
CA ILE A 52 2.00 -15.71 9.84
C ILE A 52 1.51 -14.56 10.75
N ILE A 53 0.22 -14.52 11.08
CA ILE A 53 -0.34 -13.45 11.91
C ILE A 53 0.19 -13.55 13.34
N ARG A 54 0.86 -12.49 13.77
CA ARG A 54 1.40 -12.31 15.12
C ARG A 54 0.72 -11.10 15.76
N MET A 55 0.10 -11.29 16.91
CA MET A 55 -0.59 -10.22 17.65
C MET A 55 0.39 -9.37 18.46
N ASP A 56 1.47 -9.99 18.96
CA ASP A 56 2.49 -9.33 19.75
C ASP A 56 3.63 -8.85 18.86
N VAL A 57 3.51 -7.61 18.40
CA VAL A 57 4.53 -6.93 17.57
C VAL A 57 4.99 -5.66 18.28
N PRO A 58 6.31 -5.45 18.46
CA PRO A 58 6.83 -4.23 19.06
C PRO A 58 6.41 -2.98 18.28
N LEU A 59 6.10 -1.88 19.00
CA LEU A 59 5.72 -0.59 18.41
C LEU A 59 6.74 -0.06 17.38
N LEU A 60 8.03 -0.36 17.57
CA LEU A 60 9.07 0.04 16.63
C LEU A 60 8.96 -0.69 15.28
N GLU A 61 8.65 -1.99 15.30
CA GLU A 61 8.45 -2.78 14.07
C GLU A 61 7.22 -2.28 13.31
N VAL A 62 6.16 -1.93 14.04
CA VAL A 62 4.95 -1.32 13.47
C VAL A 62 5.28 0.01 12.78
N LEU A 63 6.02 0.90 13.44
CA LEU A 63 6.41 2.19 12.86
C LEU A 63 7.27 2.01 11.61
N MET A 64 8.23 1.08 11.64
CA MET A 64 9.05 0.72 10.49
C MET A 64 8.19 0.16 9.35
N GLY A 65 7.19 -0.67 9.67
CA GLY A 65 6.24 -1.22 8.71
C GLY A 65 5.41 -0.14 7.99
N ILE A 66 4.95 0.88 8.72
CA ILE A 66 4.25 2.04 8.13
C ILE A 66 5.18 2.80 7.18
N VAL A 67 6.41 3.10 7.61
CA VAL A 67 7.39 3.82 6.78
C VAL A 67 7.71 3.04 5.51
N GLN A 68 7.95 1.73 5.63
CA GLN A 68 8.26 0.87 4.49
C GLN A 68 7.07 0.77 3.53
N THR A 69 5.86 0.61 4.04
CA THR A 69 4.63 0.59 3.24
C THR A 69 4.44 1.91 2.51
N PHE A 70 4.64 3.04 3.18
CA PHE A 70 4.58 4.36 2.56
C PHE A 70 5.57 4.47 1.39
N ILE A 71 6.82 4.06 1.59
CA ILE A 71 7.87 4.12 0.55
C ILE A 71 7.51 3.24 -0.65
N LEU A 72 7.09 1.99 -0.40
CA LEU A 72 6.71 1.05 -1.46
C LEU A 72 5.54 1.58 -2.30
N TRP A 73 4.47 2.03 -1.64
CA TRP A 73 3.31 2.59 -2.34
C TRP A 73 3.66 3.91 -3.04
N TRP A 74 4.52 4.74 -2.45
CA TRP A 74 5.02 5.96 -3.09
C TRP A 74 5.74 5.67 -4.40
N LEU A 75 6.62 4.66 -4.40
CA LEU A 75 7.32 4.21 -5.61
C LEU A 75 6.34 3.69 -6.66
N ILE A 76 5.35 2.89 -6.27
CA ILE A 76 4.31 2.38 -7.19
C ILE A 76 3.57 3.55 -7.86
N GLY A 77 3.09 4.53 -7.08
CA GLY A 77 2.39 5.70 -7.62
C GLY A 77 3.29 6.55 -8.53
N ALA A 78 4.57 6.71 -8.18
CA ALA A 78 5.54 7.40 -9.03
C ALA A 78 5.78 6.65 -10.36
N CYS A 79 5.92 5.33 -10.33
CA CYS A 79 6.05 4.50 -11.53
C CYS A 79 4.84 4.62 -12.44
N ILE A 80 3.62 4.52 -11.89
CA ILE A 80 2.38 4.69 -12.67
C ILE A 80 2.36 6.06 -13.36
N GLY A 81 2.68 7.13 -12.62
CA GLY A 81 2.71 8.49 -13.17
C GLY A 81 3.77 8.66 -14.27
N ALA A 82 4.95 8.07 -14.09
CA ALA A 82 6.01 8.10 -15.08
C ALA A 82 5.62 7.34 -16.35
N PHE A 83 5.17 6.09 -16.22
CA PHE A 83 4.74 5.26 -17.35
C PHE A 83 3.61 5.93 -18.14
N TYR A 84 2.57 6.42 -17.45
CA TYR A 84 1.48 7.16 -18.08
C TYR A 84 1.99 8.34 -18.92
N ASN A 85 2.88 9.16 -18.34
CA ASN A 85 3.41 10.34 -19.01
C ASN A 85 4.30 10.01 -20.23
N THR A 86 5.01 8.88 -20.22
CA THR A 86 5.86 8.45 -21.36
C THR A 86 5.05 7.99 -22.57
N GLN A 87 3.83 7.48 -22.36
CA GLN A 87 2.94 7.02 -23.43
C GLN A 87 2.24 8.17 -24.19
N ILE A 88 2.29 9.40 -23.65
CA ILE A 88 1.73 10.59 -24.30
C ILE A 88 2.57 10.89 -25.56
N LYS A 89 2.01 10.60 -26.75
CA LYS A 89 2.65 10.92 -28.03
C LYS A 89 3.01 12.41 -28.07
N ILE A 90 4.31 12.71 -28.13
CA ILE A 90 4.79 14.02 -28.55
C ILE A 90 4.40 14.14 -30.03
N LYS A 91 3.34 14.89 -30.36
CA LYS A 91 3.17 15.40 -31.72
C LYS A 91 4.37 16.30 -31.97
N ILE A 92 5.42 15.78 -32.61
CA ILE A 92 6.45 16.60 -33.21
C ILE A 92 5.69 17.44 -34.24
N LYS A 93 5.52 18.74 -33.95
CA LYS A 93 5.09 19.69 -34.98
C LYS A 93 6.17 19.62 -36.05
N LYS A 94 5.82 19.03 -37.18
CA LYS A 94 6.60 19.09 -38.40
C LYS A 94 6.52 20.51 -38.96
#